data_AF-A0A7W1VQU8-F1
#
_entry.id   AF-A0A7W1VQU8-F1
#
_cell.length_a   1.000
_cell.length_b   1.000
_cell.length_c   1.000
_cell.angle_alpha   90.00
_cell.angle_beta   90.00
_cell.angle_gamma   90.00
#
_symmetry.space_group_name_H-M   'P 1'
#
loop_
_entity.id
_entity.type
_entity.pdbx_description
1 polymer ?
#
loop_
_entity_poly.entity_id
_entity_poly.type
_entity_poly.pdbx_seq_one_letter_code
_entity_poly.pdbx_strand_id
1 'polypeptide(L)'
;MKLNKLLKPLCLGVAVTVGSVYAQTEQDSSSPAGTGTLQNESRILETSESAAGAARVSAEQSIQNWKAKPKEVAQQMIQKYGQPDEVTSQRLVWHDKGPWKETELVNEEIEHNFPKPHQDMLKQTVLLQVPTEKLQDLAEYDGSVIVDRTPGHISARCDKEEMNFLALNLAHDIIQGKRSVSESRDFYAKTVMAFMKGDKHPYTQGLQFQPMRAAQAATPDQPSPIIQEKAGAKLEQNE
;
A
#
# COMPACT_ATOMS: atom_id res chain seq x y z
N MET A 1 -54.07 12.10 26.23
CA MET A 1 -52.75 12.73 26.48
C MET A 1 -52.27 13.37 25.18
N LYS A 2 -51.78 14.61 25.28
CA LYS A 2 -51.73 15.60 24.18
C LYS A 2 -50.68 15.27 23.11
N LEU A 3 -51.11 15.45 21.85
CA LEU A 3 -50.31 15.64 20.65
C LEU A 3 -49.45 16.91 20.80
N ASN A 4 -48.17 16.88 20.39
CA ASN A 4 -47.45 18.10 20.02
C ASN A 4 -46.62 17.85 18.75
N LYS A 5 -47.17 18.32 17.63
CA LYS A 5 -46.42 18.66 16.41
C LYS A 5 -45.86 20.06 16.62
N LEU A 6 -44.60 20.29 16.28
CA LEU A 6 -44.06 21.64 16.10
C LEU A 6 -43.34 21.71 14.75
N LEU A 7 -43.77 22.65 13.91
CA LEU A 7 -43.24 22.97 12.58
C LEU A 7 -42.89 24.46 12.54
N LYS A 8 -41.70 24.75 11.97
CA LYS A 8 -41.23 25.99 11.26
C LYS A 8 -40.92 27.26 12.09
N PRO A 9 -40.12 28.25 11.59
CA PRO A 9 -39.67 28.55 10.19
C PRO A 9 -38.13 28.70 10.01
N LEU A 10 -37.52 28.50 8.83
CA LEU A 10 -37.30 29.38 7.65
C LEU A 10 -36.77 30.81 7.93
N CYS A 11 -35.48 31.04 7.67
CA CYS A 11 -34.84 32.34 7.42
C CYS A 11 -33.70 32.10 6.40
N LEU A 12 -33.90 32.48 5.13
CA LEU A 12 -33.48 33.73 4.48
C LEU A 12 -31.96 33.77 4.19
N GLY A 13 -31.64 33.66 2.89
CA GLY A 13 -30.28 33.72 2.38
C GLY A 13 -29.74 35.15 2.30
N VAL A 14 -28.41 35.23 2.19
CA VAL A 14 -27.70 36.40 1.67
C VAL A 14 -26.69 35.88 0.65
N ALA A 15 -26.89 36.28 -0.59
CA ALA A 15 -25.88 36.20 -1.64
C ALA A 15 -25.00 37.45 -1.55
N VAL A 16 -23.68 37.28 -1.62
CA VAL A 16 -22.72 38.37 -1.85
C VAL A 16 -21.91 37.98 -3.07
N THR A 17 -21.97 38.82 -4.11
CA THR A 17 -21.20 38.66 -5.33
C THR A 17 -20.41 39.94 -5.66
N VAL A 18 -19.18 39.67 -6.11
CA VAL A 18 -18.23 40.42 -6.96
C VAL A 18 -17.55 41.69 -6.44
N GLY A 19 -16.22 41.66 -6.54
CA GLY A 19 -15.37 42.84 -6.68
C GLY A 19 -13.94 42.45 -7.06
N SER A 20 -13.69 42.13 -8.34
CA SER A 20 -12.32 42.09 -8.89
C SER A 20 -11.84 43.51 -9.15
N VAL A 21 -10.66 43.86 -8.64
CA VAL A 21 -9.95 45.10 -9.00
C VAL A 21 -8.60 44.71 -9.58
N TYR A 22 -8.41 44.99 -10.87
CA TYR A 22 -7.11 45.03 -11.52
C TYR A 22 -6.52 46.43 -11.33
N ALA A 23 -5.28 46.52 -10.86
CA ALA A 23 -4.49 47.73 -10.90
C ALA A 23 -3.46 47.62 -12.04
N GLN A 24 -3.61 48.48 -13.04
CA GLN A 24 -2.59 48.81 -14.02
C GLN A 24 -1.63 49.83 -13.39
N THR A 25 -0.33 49.66 -13.60
CA THR A 25 0.66 50.72 -13.42
C THR A 25 1.29 51.01 -14.77
N GLU A 26 1.23 52.29 -15.14
CA GLU A 26 1.72 52.83 -16.40
C GLU A 26 3.25 52.93 -16.43
N GLN A 27 3.75 52.77 -17.65
CA GLN A 27 5.11 53.08 -18.09
C GLN A 27 5.39 54.57 -17.94
N ASP A 28 6.61 54.90 -17.53
CA ASP A 28 7.19 56.20 -17.87
C ASP A 28 8.58 56.03 -18.48
N SER A 29 8.81 56.84 -19.50
CA SER A 29 9.87 56.73 -20.50
C SER A 29 10.92 57.81 -20.29
N SER A 30 12.21 57.47 -20.33
CA SER A 30 13.25 58.31 -20.95
C SER A 30 14.64 57.65 -20.91
N SER A 31 15.25 57.57 -22.09
CA SER A 31 16.68 57.45 -22.38
C SER A 31 17.15 58.82 -22.94
N PRO A 32 18.45 59.17 -23.12
CA PRO A 32 19.52 58.26 -23.56
C PRO A 32 20.98 58.56 -23.09
N ALA A 33 21.86 57.66 -23.55
CA ALA A 33 23.26 57.85 -23.98
C ALA A 33 24.40 57.94 -22.95
N GLY A 34 25.38 57.04 -23.11
CA GLY A 34 26.69 57.14 -22.47
C GLY A 34 27.56 55.89 -22.56
N THR A 35 28.26 55.74 -23.69
CA THR A 35 29.59 55.12 -23.91
C THR A 35 30.29 54.38 -22.76
N GLY A 36 30.90 53.22 -23.06
CA GLY A 36 32.14 52.81 -22.38
C GLY A 36 32.28 51.32 -22.11
N THR A 37 33.01 50.66 -23.00
CA THR A 37 33.62 49.34 -22.86
C THR A 37 34.27 49.11 -21.49
N LEU A 38 33.89 48.04 -20.80
CA LEU A 38 34.69 47.44 -19.73
C LEU A 38 34.95 45.96 -20.07
N GLN A 39 36.20 45.70 -20.42
CA GLN A 39 36.80 44.38 -20.34
C GLN A 39 37.09 44.04 -18.89
N ASN A 40 37.09 42.74 -18.63
CA ASN A 40 37.71 42.04 -17.51
C ASN A 40 36.85 41.97 -16.24
N GLU A 41 36.36 40.76 -15.92
CA GLU A 41 36.95 39.95 -14.85
C GLU A 41 36.21 38.60 -14.70
N SER A 42 36.96 37.62 -14.20
CA SER A 42 36.48 36.40 -13.53
C SER A 42 35.72 35.35 -14.36
N ARG A 43 36.53 34.46 -14.96
CA ARG A 43 36.20 33.07 -15.27
C ARG A 43 35.78 32.34 -13.99
N ILE A 44 34.49 32.42 -13.65
CA ILE A 44 33.88 31.53 -12.67
C ILE A 44 33.79 30.15 -13.32
N LEU A 45 34.47 29.18 -12.69
CA LEU A 45 34.26 27.76 -12.90
C LEU A 45 32.84 27.43 -12.40
N GLU A 46 31.84 27.62 -13.25
CA GLU A 46 30.58 26.90 -13.11
C GLU A 46 30.84 25.47 -13.57
N THR A 47 31.27 24.63 -12.63
CA THR A 47 31.08 23.19 -12.73
C THR A 47 29.58 22.97 -12.76
N SER A 48 29.02 22.86 -13.96
CA SER A 48 27.70 22.28 -14.17
C SER A 48 27.74 20.84 -13.67
N GLU A 49 27.37 20.63 -12.41
CA GLU A 49 26.92 19.33 -11.92
C GLU A 49 25.60 19.00 -12.62
N SER A 50 25.72 18.55 -13.86
CA SER A 50 24.68 17.83 -14.57
C SER A 50 25.27 16.48 -14.94
N ALA A 51 24.75 15.45 -14.28
CA ALA A 51 24.38 14.15 -14.85
C ALA A 51 24.69 12.97 -13.91
N ALA A 52 23.95 12.87 -12.81
CA ALA A 52 23.64 11.57 -12.18
C ALA A 52 22.29 11.62 -11.44
N GLY A 53 21.28 12.22 -12.06
CA GLY A 53 19.89 12.09 -11.63
C GLY A 53 19.13 11.39 -12.73
N ALA A 54 19.09 10.05 -12.72
CA ALA A 54 18.06 9.35 -13.49
C ALA A 54 16.73 9.94 -13.04
N ALA A 55 15.99 10.59 -13.95
CA ALA A 55 14.68 11.15 -13.65
C ALA A 55 13.85 10.00 -13.05
N ARG A 56 13.48 10.11 -11.77
CA ARG A 56 12.59 9.14 -11.14
C ARG A 56 11.31 9.14 -11.97
N VAL A 57 11.01 8.02 -12.62
CA VAL A 57 9.75 7.88 -13.35
C VAL A 57 8.64 8.01 -12.31
N SER A 58 7.76 9.00 -12.49
CA SER A 58 6.63 9.15 -11.56
C SER A 58 5.72 7.93 -11.63
N ALA A 59 5.05 7.59 -10.53
CA ALA A 59 4.10 6.48 -10.51
C ALA A 59 3.01 6.69 -11.58
N GLU A 60 2.53 7.92 -11.73
CA GLU A 60 1.52 8.31 -12.72
C GLU A 60 1.97 8.03 -14.15
N GLN A 61 3.23 8.31 -14.48
CA GLN A 61 3.81 8.00 -15.80
C GLN A 61 3.95 6.48 -15.99
N SER A 62 4.44 5.77 -14.98
CA SER A 62 4.64 4.32 -15.04
C SER A 62 3.36 3.54 -15.31
N ILE A 63 2.23 3.99 -14.73
CA ILE A 63 0.94 3.29 -14.88
C ILE A 63 0.14 3.71 -16.13
N GLN A 64 0.65 4.60 -16.98
CA GLN A 64 -0.12 5.09 -18.14
C GLN A 64 -0.55 3.94 -19.07
N ASN A 65 0.37 3.02 -19.32
CA ASN A 65 0.22 1.87 -20.22
C ASN A 65 -0.11 0.57 -19.49
N TRP A 66 -0.47 0.64 -18.21
CA TRP A 66 -0.90 -0.54 -17.46
C TRP A 66 -2.27 -1.04 -17.94
N LYS A 67 -2.53 -2.32 -17.69
CA LYS A 67 -3.87 -2.90 -17.82
C LYS A 67 -4.87 -2.08 -17.00
N ALA A 68 -6.13 -2.06 -17.46
CA ALA A 68 -7.15 -1.19 -16.89
C ALA A 68 -7.37 -1.41 -15.39
N LYS A 69 -7.46 -2.68 -14.94
CA LYS A 69 -7.75 -2.98 -13.54
C LYS A 69 -6.56 -2.67 -12.61
N PRO A 70 -5.31 -3.12 -12.87
CA PRO A 70 -4.15 -2.69 -12.09
C PRO A 70 -3.96 -1.17 -12.04
N LYS A 71 -4.23 -0.45 -13.15
CA LYS A 71 -4.15 1.01 -13.18
C LYS A 71 -5.18 1.67 -12.24
N GLU A 72 -6.41 1.19 -12.24
CA GLU A 72 -7.46 1.66 -11.32
C GLU A 72 -7.05 1.45 -9.85
N VAL A 73 -6.55 0.26 -9.53
CA VAL A 73 -6.08 -0.07 -8.17
C VAL A 73 -4.86 0.78 -7.79
N ALA A 74 -3.95 1.04 -8.73
CA ALA A 74 -2.80 1.92 -8.50
C ALA A 74 -3.25 3.32 -8.12
N GLN A 75 -4.21 3.89 -8.85
CA GLN A 75 -4.76 5.20 -8.55
C GLN A 75 -5.41 5.25 -7.16
N GLN A 76 -6.15 4.20 -6.78
CA GLN A 76 -6.75 4.10 -5.44
C GLN A 76 -5.68 4.02 -4.33
N MET A 77 -4.64 3.21 -4.52
CA MET A 77 -3.56 3.08 -3.55
C MET A 77 -2.73 4.37 -3.43
N ILE A 78 -2.43 5.04 -4.56
CA ILE A 78 -1.78 6.36 -4.57
C ILE A 78 -2.62 7.39 -3.82
N GLN A 79 -3.93 7.42 -4.08
CA GLN A 79 -4.84 8.33 -3.39
C GLN A 79 -4.87 8.07 -1.88
N LYS A 80 -4.81 6.81 -1.45
CA LYS A 80 -4.92 6.41 -0.04
C LYS A 80 -3.61 6.57 0.74
N TYR A 81 -2.50 6.13 0.16
CA TYR A 81 -1.21 6.00 0.84
C TYR A 81 -0.13 6.96 0.34
N GLY A 82 -0.43 7.77 -0.67
CA GLY A 82 0.53 8.66 -1.33
C GLY A 82 1.39 7.94 -2.36
N GLN A 83 2.49 8.58 -2.78
CA GLN A 83 3.40 8.00 -3.77
C GLN A 83 4.05 6.70 -3.25
N PRO A 84 4.21 5.68 -4.10
CA PRO A 84 4.94 4.45 -3.77
C PRO A 84 6.42 4.74 -3.52
N ASP A 85 7.03 3.92 -2.68
CA ASP A 85 8.45 3.98 -2.35
C ASP A 85 9.31 3.36 -3.47
N GLU A 86 8.75 2.40 -4.22
CA GLU A 86 9.39 1.81 -5.40
C GLU A 86 8.47 1.87 -6.62
N VAL A 87 9.04 2.27 -7.76
CA VAL A 87 8.33 2.41 -9.03
C VAL A 87 9.11 1.70 -10.12
N THR A 88 8.44 0.79 -10.83
CA THR A 88 8.94 0.18 -12.07
C THR A 88 7.83 0.21 -13.13
N SER A 89 8.17 -0.17 -14.37
CA SER A 89 7.17 -0.26 -15.44
C SER A 89 6.09 -1.31 -15.19
N GLN A 90 6.31 -2.28 -14.29
CA GLN A 90 5.40 -3.42 -14.07
C GLN A 90 4.96 -3.59 -12.62
N ARG A 91 5.47 -2.76 -11.69
CA ARG A 91 5.23 -2.90 -10.25
C ARG A 91 5.37 -1.58 -9.51
N LEU A 92 4.48 -1.37 -8.54
CA LEU A 92 4.56 -0.34 -7.50
C LEU A 92 4.65 -1.01 -6.13
N VAL A 93 5.46 -0.45 -5.22
CA VAL A 93 5.58 -0.93 -3.83
C VAL A 93 5.50 0.23 -2.85
N TRP A 94 4.71 0.04 -1.79
CA TRP A 94 4.68 0.90 -0.61
C TRP A 94 5.20 0.12 0.59
N HIS A 95 6.08 0.75 1.36
CA HIS A 95 6.64 0.19 2.59
C HIS A 95 6.04 0.90 3.80
N ASP A 96 5.68 0.09 4.81
CA ASP A 96 5.29 0.57 6.14
C ASP A 96 4.18 1.66 6.10
N LYS A 97 3.19 1.50 5.22
CA LYS A 97 2.01 2.38 5.11
C LYS A 97 0.79 1.74 5.76
N GLY A 98 0.13 2.47 6.65
CA GLY A 98 -1.03 1.96 7.38
C GLY A 98 -0.64 0.73 8.23
N PRO A 99 -1.44 -0.35 8.21
CA PRO A 99 -1.11 -1.58 8.96
C PRO A 99 -0.15 -2.52 8.20
N TRP A 100 0.25 -2.16 6.98
CA TRP A 100 0.99 -3.04 6.08
C TRP A 100 2.48 -2.91 6.27
N LYS A 101 3.17 -4.05 6.32
CA LYS A 101 4.63 -4.09 6.17
C LYS A 101 5.03 -3.72 4.74
N GLU A 102 4.29 -4.26 3.78
CA GLU A 102 4.48 -4.04 2.34
C GLU A 102 3.11 -4.08 1.65
N THR A 103 2.88 -3.19 0.70
CA THR A 103 1.83 -3.29 -0.32
C THR A 103 2.52 -3.33 -1.67
N GLU A 104 2.36 -4.43 -2.40
CA GLU A 104 2.87 -4.63 -3.75
C GLU A 104 1.70 -4.68 -4.74
N LEU A 105 1.77 -3.88 -5.79
CA LEU A 105 0.83 -3.89 -6.89
C LEU A 105 1.56 -4.15 -8.21
N VAL A 106 1.12 -5.17 -8.95
CA VAL A 106 1.73 -5.56 -10.23
C VAL A 106 0.80 -5.26 -11.42
N ASN A 107 1.38 -4.98 -12.58
CA ASN A 107 0.66 -4.82 -13.86
C ASN A 107 0.29 -6.18 -14.47
N GLU A 108 -0.28 -7.06 -13.67
CA GLU A 108 -0.70 -8.40 -14.04
C GLU A 108 -2.11 -8.65 -13.51
N GLU A 109 -2.81 -9.62 -14.10
CA GLU A 109 -4.13 -10.05 -13.68
C GLU A 109 -4.03 -11.56 -13.54
N ILE A 110 -4.02 -12.03 -12.30
CA ILE A 110 -3.82 -13.43 -11.96
C ILE A 110 -5.18 -14.04 -11.63
N GLU A 111 -5.60 -15.07 -12.36
CA GLU A 111 -6.93 -15.65 -12.16
C GLU A 111 -7.07 -16.29 -10.77
N HIS A 112 -8.16 -15.95 -10.08
CA HIS A 112 -8.53 -16.55 -8.81
C HIS A 112 -10.03 -16.81 -8.75
N ASN A 113 -10.42 -18.02 -8.34
CA ASN A 113 -11.79 -18.50 -8.42
C ASN A 113 -12.55 -18.58 -7.09
N PHE A 114 -11.92 -18.19 -5.98
CA PHE A 114 -12.56 -18.15 -4.67
C PHE A 114 -12.73 -16.72 -4.15
N PRO A 115 -13.87 -16.34 -3.54
CA PRO A 115 -15.13 -17.09 -3.42
C PRO A 115 -15.94 -17.09 -4.72
N LYS A 116 -15.51 -16.30 -5.70
CA LYS A 116 -16.03 -16.24 -7.07
C LYS A 116 -14.86 -15.91 -8.01
N PRO A 117 -15.01 -16.16 -9.33
CA PRO A 117 -14.03 -15.72 -10.32
C PRO A 117 -13.75 -14.21 -10.24
N HIS A 118 -12.47 -13.87 -10.10
CA HIS A 118 -11.91 -12.52 -10.14
C HIS A 118 -10.42 -12.59 -10.53
N GLN A 119 -9.75 -11.45 -10.52
CA GLN A 119 -8.34 -11.32 -10.85
C GLN A 119 -7.59 -10.71 -9.67
N ASP A 120 -6.38 -11.15 -9.45
CA ASP A 120 -5.51 -10.76 -8.34
C ASP A 120 -4.35 -9.91 -8.87
N MET A 121 -4.08 -8.78 -8.20
CA MET A 121 -2.98 -7.87 -8.59
C MET A 121 -2.36 -7.12 -7.41
N LEU A 122 -3.10 -6.96 -6.31
CA LEU A 122 -2.69 -6.24 -5.10
C LEU A 122 -2.36 -7.25 -4.00
N LYS A 123 -1.07 -7.37 -3.67
CA LYS A 123 -0.57 -8.19 -2.56
C LYS A 123 -0.26 -7.28 -1.36
N GLN A 124 -0.78 -7.60 -0.19
CA GLN A 124 -0.51 -6.84 1.02
C GLN A 124 -0.05 -7.75 2.14
N THR A 125 1.00 -7.33 2.83
CA THR A 125 1.76 -8.15 3.78
C THR A 125 1.71 -7.53 5.16
N VAL A 126 1.56 -8.37 6.18
CA VAL A 126 1.71 -7.98 7.60
C VAL A 126 2.69 -8.91 8.29
N LEU A 127 3.18 -8.47 9.44
CA LEU A 127 4.00 -9.29 10.32
C LEU A 127 3.10 -10.10 11.25
N LEU A 128 3.13 -11.43 11.10
CA LEU A 128 2.39 -12.36 11.94
C LEU A 128 3.13 -13.69 12.00
N GLN A 129 3.44 -14.16 13.20
CA GLN A 129 3.94 -15.52 13.38
C GLN A 129 2.83 -16.53 13.10
N VAL A 130 3.09 -17.46 12.18
CA VAL A 130 2.19 -18.57 11.87
C VAL A 130 2.78 -19.86 12.43
N PRO A 131 2.11 -20.54 13.38
CA PRO A 131 2.52 -21.85 13.85
C PRO A 131 2.59 -22.86 12.69
N THR A 132 3.61 -23.72 12.67
CA THR A 132 3.84 -24.65 11.55
C THR A 132 2.68 -25.63 11.36
N GLU A 133 2.04 -26.05 12.45
CA GLU A 133 0.85 -26.91 12.45
C GLU A 133 -0.38 -26.25 11.81
N LYS A 134 -0.36 -24.93 11.58
CA LYS A 134 -1.42 -24.17 10.90
C LYS A 134 -1.17 -23.91 9.43
N LEU A 135 0.02 -24.25 8.91
CA LEU A 135 0.34 -23.99 7.50
C LEU A 135 -0.57 -24.74 6.53
N GLN A 136 -0.92 -25.98 6.84
CA GLN A 136 -1.85 -26.76 6.02
C GLN A 136 -3.26 -26.14 6.02
N ASP A 137 -3.78 -25.77 7.19
CA ASP A 137 -5.09 -25.14 7.32
C ASP A 137 -5.17 -23.85 6.49
N LEU A 138 -4.12 -23.03 6.51
CA LEU A 138 -4.08 -21.78 5.74
C LEU A 138 -3.96 -22.01 4.23
N ALA A 139 -3.18 -23.01 3.81
CA ALA A 139 -3.07 -23.39 2.40
C ALA A 139 -4.39 -23.96 1.85
N GLU A 140 -5.17 -24.68 2.65
CA GLU A 140 -6.51 -25.17 2.27
C GLU A 140 -7.56 -24.06 2.27
N TYR A 141 -7.39 -23.08 3.17
CA TYR A 141 -8.33 -21.98 3.32
C TYR A 141 -8.40 -21.07 2.10
N ASP A 142 -7.27 -20.55 1.62
CA ASP A 142 -7.25 -19.60 0.51
C ASP A 142 -5.89 -19.61 -0.20
N GLY A 143 -5.88 -19.87 -1.51
CA GLY A 143 -4.66 -19.92 -2.32
C GLY A 143 -3.97 -18.57 -2.49
N SER A 144 -4.66 -17.47 -2.18
CA SER A 144 -4.10 -16.12 -2.20
C SER A 144 -3.55 -15.68 -0.84
N VAL A 145 -3.68 -16.51 0.22
CA VAL A 145 -2.96 -16.33 1.48
C VAL A 145 -1.59 -16.99 1.39
N ILE A 146 -0.54 -16.19 1.56
CA ILE A 146 0.85 -16.63 1.39
C ILE A 146 1.55 -16.47 2.74
N VAL A 147 2.18 -17.54 3.22
CA VAL A 147 2.97 -17.53 4.45
C VAL A 147 4.45 -17.64 4.12
N ASP A 148 5.24 -16.66 4.53
CA ASP A 148 6.69 -16.70 4.49
C ASP A 148 7.23 -16.62 5.93
N ARG A 149 7.53 -17.81 6.47
CA ARG A 149 7.82 -18.03 7.90
C ARG A 149 9.13 -17.38 8.35
N THR A 150 10.14 -17.36 7.48
CA THR A 150 11.48 -16.88 7.83
C THR A 150 11.46 -15.41 8.28
N PRO A 151 10.91 -14.46 7.51
CA PRO A 151 10.74 -13.09 7.95
C PRO A 151 9.47 -12.87 8.80
N GLY A 152 8.61 -13.88 8.96
CA GLY A 152 7.37 -13.78 9.72
C GLY A 152 6.28 -13.02 8.99
N HIS A 153 6.20 -13.20 7.68
CA HIS A 153 5.25 -12.54 6.80
C HIS A 153 4.03 -13.43 6.55
N ILE A 154 2.85 -12.80 6.62
CA ILE A 154 1.65 -13.34 5.99
C ILE A 154 1.11 -12.27 5.03
N SER A 155 0.75 -12.70 3.83
CA SER A 155 0.22 -11.83 2.79
C SER A 155 -1.14 -12.35 2.31
N ALA A 156 -1.97 -11.44 1.82
CA ALA A 156 -3.12 -11.76 0.99
C ALA A 156 -2.99 -11.06 -0.36
N ARG A 157 -3.54 -11.66 -1.41
CA ARG A 157 -3.62 -11.07 -2.75
C ARG A 157 -5.07 -11.00 -3.23
N CYS A 158 -5.46 -9.86 -3.81
CA CYS A 158 -6.78 -9.64 -4.40
C CYS A 158 -6.77 -8.46 -5.40
N ASP A 159 -7.93 -8.02 -5.89
CA ASP A 159 -8.14 -6.73 -6.59
C ASP A 159 -8.50 -5.58 -5.64
N LYS A 160 -8.75 -5.89 -4.36
CA LYS A 160 -9.25 -4.94 -3.35
C LYS A 160 -8.55 -5.14 -2.01
N GLU A 161 -8.17 -4.02 -1.39
CA GLU A 161 -7.60 -4.04 -0.04
C GLU A 161 -8.58 -4.57 1.01
N GLU A 162 -9.87 -4.25 0.85
CA GLU A 162 -10.93 -4.75 1.74
C GLU A 162 -10.98 -6.28 1.80
N MET A 163 -10.68 -6.94 0.67
CA MET A 163 -10.65 -8.39 0.58
C MET A 163 -9.35 -8.95 1.19
N ASN A 164 -8.23 -8.25 1.05
CA ASN A 164 -7.00 -8.59 1.76
C ASN A 164 -7.17 -8.50 3.28
N PHE A 165 -7.87 -7.48 3.79
CA PHE A 165 -8.25 -7.42 5.21
C PHE A 165 -9.08 -8.63 5.62
N LEU A 166 -10.13 -8.96 4.85
CA LEU A 166 -11.00 -10.10 5.15
C LEU A 166 -10.22 -11.41 5.18
N ALA A 167 -9.39 -11.66 4.17
CA ALA A 167 -8.57 -12.86 4.04
C ALA A 167 -7.64 -13.03 5.24
N LEU A 168 -6.90 -11.98 5.62
CA LEU A 168 -5.94 -12.04 6.72
C LEU A 168 -6.62 -12.13 8.09
N ASN A 169 -7.78 -11.49 8.27
CA ASN A 169 -8.55 -11.61 9.51
C ASN A 169 -9.01 -13.05 9.76
N LEU A 170 -9.50 -13.72 8.72
CA LEU A 170 -9.94 -15.11 8.79
C LEU A 170 -8.75 -16.08 8.91
N ALA A 171 -7.63 -15.81 8.23
CA ALA A 171 -6.40 -16.55 8.46
C ALA A 171 -5.97 -16.47 9.93
N HIS A 172 -6.03 -15.29 10.53
CA HIS A 172 -5.75 -15.12 11.95
C HIS A 172 -6.74 -15.88 12.84
N ASP A 173 -8.03 -15.93 12.51
CA ASP A 173 -9.00 -16.72 13.27
C ASP A 173 -8.72 -18.23 13.21
N ILE A 174 -8.29 -18.74 12.07
CA ILE A 174 -7.86 -20.15 11.91
C ILE A 174 -6.63 -20.44 12.77
N ILE A 175 -5.65 -19.53 12.76
CA ILE A 175 -4.44 -19.63 13.60
C ILE A 175 -4.82 -19.71 15.08
N GLN A 176 -5.78 -18.88 15.52
CA GLN A 176 -6.26 -18.85 16.91
C GLN A 176 -7.26 -19.97 17.24
N GLY A 177 -7.62 -20.83 16.29
CA GLY A 177 -8.63 -21.88 16.48
C GLY A 177 -10.04 -21.36 16.71
N LYS A 178 -10.33 -20.09 16.37
CA LYS A 178 -11.65 -19.47 16.50
C LYS A 178 -12.62 -19.92 15.41
N ARG A 179 -12.09 -20.35 14.26
CA ARG A 179 -12.84 -20.86 13.10
C ARG A 179 -12.06 -21.99 12.45
N SER A 180 -12.79 -22.97 11.94
CA SER A 180 -12.25 -23.96 11.00
C SER A 180 -12.04 -23.34 9.61
N VAL A 181 -11.34 -24.08 8.75
CA VAL A 181 -11.15 -23.73 7.34
C VAL A 181 -12.50 -23.56 6.63
N SER A 182 -13.39 -24.54 6.78
CA SER A 182 -14.72 -24.53 6.14
C SER A 182 -15.57 -23.35 6.60
N GLU A 183 -15.65 -23.10 7.91
CA GLU A 183 -16.39 -21.95 8.46
C GLU A 183 -15.82 -20.62 7.97
N SER A 184 -14.49 -20.52 7.83
CA SER A 184 -13.83 -19.32 7.32
C SER A 184 -14.16 -19.08 5.85
N ARG A 185 -14.18 -20.12 5.02
CA ARG A 185 -14.57 -20.02 3.61
C ARG A 185 -16.03 -19.58 3.44
N ASP A 186 -16.93 -20.17 4.23
CA ASP A 186 -18.34 -19.79 4.30
C ASP A 186 -18.53 -18.33 4.73
N PHE A 187 -17.79 -17.92 5.77
CA PHE A 187 -17.82 -16.55 6.28
C PHE A 187 -17.32 -15.56 5.24
N TYR A 188 -16.23 -15.90 4.54
CA TYR A 188 -15.69 -15.09 3.46
C TYR A 188 -16.75 -14.87 2.38
N ALA A 189 -17.34 -15.94 1.84
CA ALA A 189 -18.33 -15.86 0.78
C ALA A 189 -19.55 -15.01 1.18
N LYS A 190 -20.08 -15.22 2.40
CA LYS A 190 -21.19 -14.43 2.95
C LYS A 190 -20.83 -12.95 3.08
N THR A 191 -19.63 -12.65 3.57
CA THR A 191 -19.15 -11.27 3.75
C THR A 191 -18.96 -10.58 2.41
N VAL A 192 -18.41 -11.26 1.41
CA VAL A 192 -18.28 -10.71 0.04
C VAL A 192 -19.65 -10.42 -0.58
N MET A 193 -20.62 -11.32 -0.43
CA MET A 193 -21.99 -11.08 -0.92
C MET A 193 -22.64 -9.87 -0.27
N ALA A 194 -22.43 -9.65 1.03
CA ALA A 194 -22.91 -8.47 1.74
C ALA A 194 -22.18 -7.20 1.28
N PHE A 195 -20.85 -7.26 1.17
CA PHE A 195 -20.02 -6.16 0.67
C PHE A 195 -20.43 -5.70 -0.74
N MET A 196 -20.75 -6.64 -1.63
CA MET A 196 -21.27 -6.34 -2.97
C MET A 196 -22.62 -5.60 -2.97
N LYS A 197 -23.39 -5.69 -1.87
CA LYS A 197 -24.64 -4.93 -1.67
C LYS A 197 -24.41 -3.56 -1.01
N GLY A 198 -23.16 -3.21 -0.71
CA GLY A 198 -22.77 -1.96 -0.06
C GLY A 198 -22.62 -2.06 1.46
N ASP A 199 -22.75 -3.25 2.04
CA ASP A 199 -22.58 -3.42 3.49
C ASP A 199 -21.12 -3.28 3.90
N LYS A 200 -20.89 -2.65 5.05
CA LYS A 200 -19.57 -2.57 5.67
C LYS A 200 -19.49 -3.55 6.82
N HIS A 201 -18.53 -4.48 6.76
CA HIS A 201 -18.27 -5.43 7.82
C HIS A 201 -16.91 -5.11 8.46
N PRO A 202 -16.73 -5.21 9.80
CA PRO A 202 -15.44 -4.89 10.43
C PRO A 202 -14.24 -5.56 9.75
N TYR A 203 -14.39 -6.81 9.32
CA TYR A 203 -13.34 -7.60 8.67
C TYR A 203 -12.90 -7.06 7.30
N THR A 204 -13.72 -6.22 6.65
CA THR A 204 -13.37 -5.57 5.37
C THR A 204 -12.86 -4.15 5.56
N GLN A 205 -12.93 -3.59 6.77
CA GLN A 205 -12.53 -2.21 7.04
C GLN A 205 -11.12 -2.09 7.61
N GLY A 206 -10.56 -3.18 8.12
CA GLY A 206 -9.23 -3.21 8.71
C GLY A 206 -8.91 -4.55 9.38
N LEU A 207 -7.67 -4.68 9.87
CA LEU A 207 -7.24 -5.84 10.64
C LEU A 207 -7.95 -5.87 12.01
N GLN A 208 -8.41 -7.05 12.40
CA GLN A 208 -9.03 -7.35 13.70
C GLN A 208 -8.02 -7.90 14.70
N PHE A 209 -6.74 -7.79 14.36
CA PHE A 209 -5.59 -8.14 15.18
C PHE A 209 -4.51 -7.08 14.96
N GLN A 210 -3.61 -6.96 15.93
CA GLN A 210 -2.45 -6.07 15.82
C GLN A 210 -1.30 -6.84 15.14
N PRO A 211 -0.77 -6.35 14.00
CA PRO A 211 0.46 -6.90 13.45
C PRO A 211 1.60 -6.89 14.47
N MET A 212 2.40 -7.94 14.44
CA MET A 212 3.55 -8.12 15.33
C MET A 212 4.70 -7.19 14.95
N ARG A 213 5.71 -7.10 15.82
CA ARG A 213 7.01 -6.52 15.44
C ARG A 213 7.89 -7.59 14.79
N ALA A 214 8.84 -7.17 13.94
CA ALA A 214 9.69 -8.10 13.18
C ALA A 214 10.40 -9.14 14.06
N ALA A 215 10.97 -8.72 15.19
CA ALA A 215 11.64 -9.61 16.14
C ALA A 215 10.72 -10.67 16.79
N GLN A 216 9.40 -10.49 16.72
CA GLN A 216 8.40 -11.41 17.29
C GLN A 216 7.78 -12.32 16.24
N ALA A 217 7.66 -11.84 15.00
CA ALA A 217 7.02 -12.59 13.92
C ALA A 217 7.96 -13.60 13.25
N ALA A 218 9.23 -13.20 13.07
CA ALA A 218 10.21 -13.96 12.32
C ALA A 218 10.52 -15.31 12.99
N THR A 219 10.47 -16.39 12.22
CA THR A 219 10.84 -17.73 12.69
C THR A 219 11.86 -18.35 11.72
N PRO A 220 13.10 -17.79 11.65
CA PRO A 220 14.14 -18.30 10.79
C PRO A 220 14.63 -19.67 11.26
N ASP A 221 15.01 -20.52 10.29
CA ASP A 221 15.59 -21.82 10.60
C ASP A 221 16.98 -21.70 11.23
N GLN A 222 17.34 -22.73 12.00
CA GLN A 222 18.65 -22.84 12.61
C GLN A 222 19.63 -23.54 11.66
N PRO A 223 20.93 -23.25 11.76
CA PRO A 223 21.95 -24.00 11.02
C PRO A 223 21.83 -25.51 11.27
N SER A 224 22.12 -26.31 10.23
CA SER A 224 22.15 -27.77 10.36
C SER A 224 23.18 -28.20 11.42
N PRO A 225 22.85 -29.17 12.29
CA PRO A 225 23.81 -29.73 13.25
C PRO A 225 25.11 -30.21 12.60
N ILE A 226 25.04 -30.77 11.38
CA ILE A 226 26.22 -31.25 10.62
C ILE A 226 27.21 -30.11 10.33
N ILE A 227 26.71 -28.89 10.10
CA ILE A 227 27.56 -27.72 9.86
C ILE A 227 28.15 -27.20 11.18
N GLN A 228 27.38 -27.23 12.27
CA GLN A 228 27.83 -26.78 13.58
C GLN A 228 28.93 -27.69 14.17
N GLU A 229 28.79 -29.01 14.04
CA GLU A 229 29.79 -29.98 14.49
C GLU A 229 31.13 -29.82 13.78
N LYS A 230 31.11 -29.58 12.46
CA LYS A 230 32.33 -29.33 11.67
C LYS A 230 33.02 -28.01 12.02
N ALA A 231 32.25 -27.00 12.46
CA ALA A 231 32.81 -25.74 12.94
C ALA A 231 33.45 -25.92 14.34
N GLY A 232 32.83 -26.68 15.23
CA GLY A 232 33.38 -27.03 16.54
C GLY A 232 34.66 -27.85 16.44
N ALA A 233 34.68 -28.89 15.60
CA ALA A 233 35.86 -29.74 15.40
C ALA A 233 37.07 -28.98 14.80
N LYS A 234 36.85 -27.91 14.03
CA LYS A 234 37.92 -27.03 13.53
C LYS A 234 38.49 -26.09 14.59
N LEU A 235 37.74 -25.79 15.65
CA LEU A 235 38.22 -24.95 16.75
C LEU A 235 39.08 -25.77 17.71
N GLU A 236 38.72 -27.03 17.99
CA GLU A 236 39.48 -27.93 18.86
C GLU A 236 40.80 -28.43 18.24
N GLN A 237 40.94 -28.42 16.91
CA GLN A 237 42.17 -28.82 16.21
C GLN A 237 43.21 -27.69 16.08
N ASN A 238 42.90 -26.49 16.57
CA ASN A 238 43.80 -25.32 16.55
C ASN A 238 44.29 -24.91 17.95
N GLU A 239 44.02 -25.73 18.99
CA GLU A 239 44.64 -25.64 20.32
C GLU A 239 45.74 -26.71 20.48
#